data_AF-W4DVE3-F1
#
_entry.id   AF-W4DVE3-F1
#
_cell.length_a   1.000
_cell.length_b   1.000
_cell.length_c   1.000
_cell.angle_alpha   90.00
_cell.angle_beta   90.00
_cell.angle_gamma   90.00
#
_symmetry.space_group_name_H-M   'P 1'
#
loop_
_entity.id
_entity.type
_entity.pdbx_description
1 polymer ?
#
loop_
_entity_poly.entity_id
_entity_poly.type
_entity_poly.pdbx_seq_one_letter_code
_entity_poly.pdbx_strand_id
1 'polypeptide(L)'
;MFNTEQVKSFILHPEPAVSNTALRYFADSFLYEHDNTLMPLVLQKLKQCKDTEEVHLFHAYKFPQTEETIRELLAWYQSPSTHYNTRFLVLGILKNCDLRLLDPFMESVQEIPEWKIKVDQKIRLSKMTDQELLDEFSLHLTAPESA
;
A
#
# COMPACT_ATOMS: atom_id res chain seq x y z
N MET A 1 10.19 23.33 -16.29
CA MET A 1 9.92 22.50 -15.09
C MET A 1 8.48 22.06 -15.16
N PHE A 2 8.20 20.76 -14.99
CA PHE A 2 6.81 20.27 -14.95
C PHE A 2 6.18 20.58 -13.59
N ASN A 3 4.89 20.90 -13.57
CA ASN A 3 4.13 20.99 -12.32
C ASN A 3 3.59 19.62 -11.90
N THR A 4 3.10 19.51 -10.65
CA THR A 4 2.62 18.25 -10.07
C THR A 4 1.52 17.58 -10.88
N GLU A 5 0.55 18.35 -11.40
CA GLU A 5 -0.53 17.81 -12.23
C GLU A 5 -0.04 17.27 -13.58
N GLN A 6 0.96 17.92 -14.18
CA GLN A 6 1.61 17.40 -15.38
C GLN A 6 2.32 16.08 -15.10
N VAL A 7 3.04 15.97 -13.98
CA VAL A 7 3.71 14.71 -13.60
C VAL A 7 2.70 13.61 -13.26
N LYS A 8 1.55 13.96 -12.66
CA LYS A 8 0.47 13.00 -12.36
C LYS A 8 -0.02 12.30 -13.63
N SER A 9 -0.21 13.04 -14.71
CA SER A 9 -0.62 12.46 -16.00
C SER A 9 0.35 11.42 -16.55
N PHE A 10 1.64 11.50 -16.17
CA PHE A 10 2.66 10.56 -16.59
C PHE A 10 2.57 9.18 -15.93
N ILE A 11 1.79 9.01 -14.85
CA ILE A 11 1.55 7.69 -14.24
C ILE A 11 0.92 6.72 -15.25
N LEU A 12 0.06 7.23 -16.14
CA LEU A 12 -0.60 6.45 -17.19
C LEU A 12 0.20 6.41 -18.50
N HIS A 13 1.42 6.93 -18.53
CA HIS A 13 2.23 6.94 -19.74
C HIS A 13 2.52 5.49 -20.19
N PRO A 14 2.48 5.18 -21.51
CA PRO A 14 2.72 3.81 -21.99
C PRO A 14 4.14 3.33 -21.68
N GLU A 15 5.15 4.19 -21.85
CA GLU A 15 6.56 3.89 -21.55
C GLU A 15 6.77 3.63 -20.04
N PRO A 16 7.17 2.41 -19.63
CA PRO A 16 7.38 2.06 -18.22
C PRO A 16 8.37 2.98 -17.50
N ALA A 17 9.44 3.39 -18.18
CA ALA A 17 10.43 4.30 -17.59
C ALA A 17 9.80 5.64 -17.15
N VAL A 18 8.85 6.16 -17.94
CA VAL A 18 8.16 7.42 -17.65
C VAL A 18 7.16 7.24 -16.52
N SER A 19 6.30 6.20 -16.58
CA SER A 19 5.31 5.96 -15.53
C SER A 19 5.97 5.66 -14.18
N ASN A 20 7.02 4.85 -14.16
CA ASN A 20 7.72 4.50 -12.92
C ASN A 20 8.49 5.68 -12.34
N THR A 21 9.02 6.57 -13.18
CA THR A 21 9.62 7.83 -12.70
C THR A 21 8.57 8.75 -12.07
N ALA A 22 7.37 8.83 -12.63
CA ALA A 22 6.27 9.59 -12.04
C ALA A 22 5.84 9.01 -10.68
N LEU A 23 5.66 7.69 -10.59
CA LEU A 23 5.35 7.02 -9.31
C LEU A 23 6.40 7.32 -8.23
N ARG A 24 7.67 7.21 -8.59
CA ARG A 24 8.78 7.54 -7.69
C ARG A 24 8.78 9.01 -7.28
N TYR A 25 8.53 9.94 -8.22
CA TYR A 25 8.46 11.37 -7.93
C TYR A 25 7.45 11.68 -6.81
N PHE A 26 6.24 11.13 -6.89
CA PHE A 26 5.24 11.32 -5.83
C PHE A 26 5.69 10.70 -4.51
N ALA A 27 6.18 9.46 -4.54
CA ALA A 27 6.58 8.72 -3.36
C ALA A 27 7.80 9.30 -2.61
N ASP A 28 8.75 9.92 -3.33
CA ASP A 28 9.96 10.51 -2.75
C ASP A 28 9.74 11.98 -2.33
N SER A 29 8.76 12.66 -2.93
CA SER A 29 8.48 14.08 -2.64
C SER A 29 7.39 14.31 -1.60
N PHE A 30 6.80 13.25 -1.02
CA PHE A 30 5.68 13.32 -0.06
C PHE A 30 4.43 14.04 -0.57
N LEU A 31 4.33 14.28 -1.89
CA LEU A 31 3.20 14.95 -2.53
C LEU A 31 1.92 14.08 -2.58
N TYR A 32 1.94 12.91 -1.93
CA TYR A 32 0.84 11.96 -1.88
C TYR A 32 -0.09 12.17 -0.69
N GLU A 33 0.31 12.88 0.37
CA GLU A 33 -0.38 12.86 1.69
C GLU A 33 -1.87 13.26 1.65
N HIS A 34 -2.27 14.05 0.66
CA HIS A 34 -3.65 14.51 0.50
C HIS A 34 -4.21 14.22 -0.90
N ASP A 35 -3.58 13.30 -1.63
CA ASP A 35 -3.94 13.00 -3.01
C ASP A 35 -4.47 11.57 -3.17
N ASN A 36 -5.78 11.43 -2.98
CA ASN A 36 -6.49 10.16 -3.14
C ASN A 36 -6.62 9.71 -4.60
N THR A 37 -6.10 10.47 -5.57
CA THR A 37 -6.16 10.11 -7.00
C THR A 37 -4.99 9.24 -7.45
N LEU A 38 -3.89 9.19 -6.68
CA LEU A 38 -2.68 8.46 -7.05
C LEU A 38 -2.87 6.93 -7.08
N MET A 39 -3.50 6.35 -6.06
CA MET A 39 -3.75 4.90 -6.03
C MET A 39 -4.71 4.45 -7.15
N PRO A 40 -5.83 5.15 -7.44
CA PRO A 40 -6.64 4.89 -8.62
C PRO A 40 -5.84 4.89 -9.94
N LEU A 41 -4.90 5.84 -10.11
CA LEU A 41 -4.04 5.88 -11.30
C LEU A 41 -3.08 4.70 -11.38
N VAL A 42 -2.53 4.24 -10.25
CA VAL A 42 -1.70 3.02 -10.18
C VAL A 42 -2.50 1.80 -10.63
N LEU A 43 -3.70 1.63 -10.09
CA LEU A 43 -4.61 0.53 -10.41
C LEU A 43 -5.03 0.56 -11.88
N GLN A 44 -5.31 1.75 -12.42
CA GLN A 44 -5.58 1.93 -13.83
C GLN A 44 -4.37 1.56 -14.71
N LYS A 45 -3.15 1.94 -14.32
CA LYS A 45 -1.92 1.56 -15.04
C LYS A 45 -1.74 0.04 -15.04
N LEU A 46 -1.98 -0.64 -13.91
CA LEU A 46 -1.92 -2.11 -13.84
C LEU A 46 -2.89 -2.78 -14.83
N LYS A 47 -4.12 -2.26 -14.96
CA LYS A 47 -5.11 -2.75 -15.93
C LYS A 47 -4.70 -2.53 -17.39
N GLN A 48 -3.89 -1.50 -17.67
CA GLN A 48 -3.44 -1.15 -19.02
C GLN A 48 -2.18 -1.91 -19.45
N CYS A 49 -1.37 -2.38 -18.50
CA CYS A 49 -0.16 -3.13 -18.78
C CYS A 49 -0.46 -4.56 -19.20
N LYS A 50 0.25 -5.05 -20.22
CA LYS A 50 0.23 -6.48 -20.58
C LYS A 50 1.00 -7.33 -19.58
N ASP A 51 2.09 -6.76 -19.06
CA ASP A 51 2.92 -7.33 -18.01
C ASP A 51 2.87 -6.40 -16.80
N THR A 52 2.27 -6.88 -15.71
CA THR A 52 2.12 -6.11 -14.48
C THR A 52 3.44 -5.90 -13.74
N GLU A 53 4.49 -6.64 -14.10
CA GLU A 53 5.84 -6.45 -13.53
C GLU A 53 6.50 -5.16 -14.03
N GLU A 54 6.05 -4.59 -15.14
CA GLU A 54 6.53 -3.30 -15.65
C GLU A 54 6.13 -2.12 -14.75
N VAL A 55 5.19 -2.32 -13.81
CA VAL A 55 4.72 -1.28 -12.89
C VAL A 55 5.43 -1.40 -11.54
N HIS A 56 6.21 -0.38 -11.17
CA HIS A 56 6.97 -0.37 -9.92
C HIS A 56 6.08 -0.08 -8.70
N LEU A 57 5.29 -1.08 -8.29
CA LEU A 57 4.36 -0.98 -7.15
C LEU A 57 5.04 -0.79 -5.78
N PHE A 58 6.35 -0.98 -5.69
CA PHE A 58 7.11 -0.74 -4.45
C PHE A 58 6.93 0.67 -3.89
N HIS A 59 6.62 1.67 -4.72
CA HIS A 59 6.37 3.03 -4.25
C HIS A 59 4.90 3.26 -3.84
N ALA A 60 3.97 2.45 -4.33
CA ALA A 60 2.54 2.66 -4.19
C ALA A 60 2.02 2.41 -2.77
N TYR A 61 2.75 1.72 -1.89
CA TYR A 61 2.32 1.52 -0.49
C TYR A 61 2.18 2.84 0.28
N LYS A 62 2.84 3.91 -0.18
CA LYS A 62 2.77 5.25 0.42
C LYS A 62 1.52 6.03 0.02
N PHE A 63 0.91 5.70 -1.12
CA PHE A 63 -0.20 6.50 -1.64
C PHE A 63 -1.48 6.26 -0.86
N PRO A 64 -2.29 7.29 -0.56
CA PRO A 64 -3.54 7.12 0.15
C PRO A 64 -4.45 6.10 -0.55
N GLN A 65 -5.07 5.23 0.26
CA GLN A 65 -6.08 4.31 -0.20
C GLN A 65 -7.48 4.79 0.19
N THR A 66 -8.47 4.42 -0.60
CA THR A 66 -9.91 4.49 -0.30
C THR A 66 -10.48 3.07 -0.23
N GLU A 67 -11.69 2.93 0.32
CA GLU A 67 -12.41 1.64 0.33
C GLU A 67 -12.50 1.00 -1.06
N GLU A 68 -12.72 1.80 -2.10
CA GLU A 68 -12.77 1.34 -3.49
C GLU A 68 -11.42 0.77 -3.94
N THR A 69 -10.32 1.46 -3.65
CA THR A 69 -8.98 0.96 -4.01
C THR A 69 -8.59 -0.28 -3.22
N ILE A 70 -9.03 -0.41 -1.95
CA ILE A 70 -8.79 -1.62 -1.14
C ILE A 70 -9.51 -2.82 -1.75
N ARG A 71 -10.78 -2.65 -2.12
CA ARG A 71 -11.56 -3.68 -2.81
C ARG A 71 -10.88 -4.16 -4.08
N GLU A 72 -10.36 -3.22 -4.89
CA GLU A 72 -9.64 -3.58 -6.11
C GLU A 72 -8.30 -4.27 -5.83
N LEU A 73 -7.53 -3.79 -4.86
CA LEU A 73 -6.27 -4.43 -4.45
C LEU A 73 -6.50 -5.87 -3.95
N LEU A 74 -7.58 -6.12 -3.22
CA LEU A 74 -7.96 -7.47 -2.81
C LEU A 74 -8.31 -8.36 -4.02
N ALA A 75 -9.03 -7.84 -4.99
CA ALA A 75 -9.32 -8.56 -6.23
C ALA A 75 -8.02 -8.91 -7.00
N TRP A 76 -7.05 -7.99 -7.07
CA TRP A 76 -5.73 -8.27 -7.64
C TRP A 76 -4.99 -9.35 -6.85
N TYR A 77 -5.03 -9.31 -5.51
CA TYR A 77 -4.36 -10.28 -4.66
C TYR A 77 -4.92 -11.69 -4.85
N GLN A 78 -6.25 -11.81 -4.85
CA GLN A 78 -6.98 -13.08 -4.92
C GLN A 78 -7.02 -13.67 -6.34
N SER A 79 -6.81 -12.85 -7.37
CA SER A 79 -6.85 -13.34 -8.74
C SER A 79 -5.73 -14.37 -9.02
N PRO A 80 -6.07 -15.56 -9.55
CA PRO A 80 -5.07 -16.57 -9.90
C PRO A 80 -4.22 -16.16 -11.11
N SER A 81 -4.67 -15.20 -11.93
CA SER A 81 -3.93 -14.70 -13.08
C SER A 81 -2.89 -13.64 -12.74
N THR A 82 -2.92 -13.09 -11.52
CA THR A 82 -1.94 -12.08 -11.09
C THR A 82 -0.57 -12.71 -10.90
N HIS A 83 0.46 -12.10 -11.49
CA HIS A 83 1.84 -12.52 -11.33
C HIS A 83 2.26 -12.53 -9.85
N TYR A 84 3.11 -13.48 -9.45
CA TYR A 84 3.53 -13.65 -8.05
C TYR A 84 4.13 -12.36 -7.46
N ASN A 85 5.02 -11.69 -8.20
CA ASN A 85 5.66 -10.44 -7.74
C ASN A 85 4.64 -9.31 -7.56
N THR A 86 3.69 -9.18 -8.50
CA THR A 86 2.60 -8.21 -8.38
C THR A 86 1.73 -8.51 -7.16
N ARG A 87 1.36 -9.78 -6.93
CA ARG A 87 0.61 -10.21 -5.73
C ARG A 87 1.35 -9.86 -4.44
N PHE A 88 2.66 -10.11 -4.38
CA PHE A 88 3.51 -9.78 -3.24
C PHE A 88 3.54 -8.27 -2.96
N LEU A 89 3.68 -7.44 -3.99
CA LEU A 89 3.69 -5.98 -3.84
C LEU A 89 2.32 -5.43 -3.45
N VAL A 90 1.23 -5.96 -4.02
CA VAL A 90 -0.15 -5.63 -3.63
C VAL A 90 -0.40 -5.94 -2.16
N LEU A 91 0.05 -7.10 -1.68
CA LEU A 91 -0.01 -7.45 -0.26
C LEU A 91 0.79 -6.45 0.59
N GLY A 92 1.94 -5.99 0.10
CA GLY A 92 2.72 -4.92 0.73
C GLY A 92 1.92 -3.62 0.88
N ILE A 93 1.15 -3.24 -0.14
CA ILE A 93 0.26 -2.07 -0.09
C ILE A 93 -0.85 -2.28 0.96
N LEU A 94 -1.56 -3.41 0.89
CA LEU A 94 -2.63 -3.73 1.84
C LEU A 94 -2.15 -3.75 3.30
N LYS A 95 -0.94 -4.26 3.56
CA LYS A 95 -0.34 -4.25 4.90
C LYS A 95 -0.02 -2.87 5.44
N ASN A 96 0.10 -1.85 4.58
CA ASN A 96 0.43 -0.48 4.96
C ASN A 96 -0.76 0.48 4.94
N CYS A 97 -1.93 0.05 4.48
CA CYS A 97 -3.11 0.89 4.50
C CYS A 97 -3.66 1.11 5.91
N ASP A 98 -4.52 2.13 6.05
CA ASP A 98 -5.26 2.39 7.28
C ASP A 98 -6.17 1.20 7.62
N LEU A 99 -6.03 0.66 8.83
CA LEU A 99 -6.82 -0.48 9.31
C LEU A 99 -8.32 -0.22 9.23
N ARG A 100 -8.76 1.04 9.42
CA ARG A 100 -10.18 1.40 9.34
C ARG A 100 -10.77 1.16 7.95
N LEU A 101 -9.94 1.22 6.91
CA LEU A 101 -10.36 0.91 5.53
C LEU A 101 -10.43 -0.59 5.27
N LEU A 102 -9.82 -1.41 6.13
CA LEU A 102 -9.82 -2.88 6.03
C LEU A 102 -10.94 -3.51 6.85
N ASP A 103 -11.52 -2.80 7.82
CA ASP A 103 -12.62 -3.29 8.67
C ASP A 103 -13.75 -3.95 7.86
N PRO A 104 -14.23 -3.38 6.73
CA PRO A 104 -15.29 -4.01 5.92
C PRO A 104 -14.85 -5.30 5.19
N PHE A 105 -13.55 -5.55 5.09
CA PHE A 105 -12.95 -6.65 4.31
C PHE A 105 -12.26 -7.70 5.18
N MET A 106 -12.41 -7.64 6.51
CA MET A 106 -11.67 -8.49 7.43
C MET A 106 -11.83 -9.99 7.17
N GLU A 107 -13.01 -10.44 6.70
CA GLU A 107 -13.23 -11.83 6.30
C GLU A 107 -12.28 -12.26 5.17
N SER A 108 -12.24 -11.49 4.07
CA SER A 108 -11.37 -11.77 2.91
C SER A 108 -9.88 -11.70 3.26
N VAL A 109 -9.57 -10.87 4.23
CA VAL A 109 -8.20 -10.51 4.58
C VAL A 109 -7.61 -11.50 5.59
N GLN A 110 -8.42 -12.07 6.49
CA GLN A 110 -8.00 -13.11 7.45
C GLN A 110 -7.63 -14.45 6.78
N GLU A 111 -8.16 -14.70 5.59
CA GLU A 111 -7.82 -15.88 4.78
C GLU A 111 -6.39 -15.82 4.21
N ILE A 112 -5.74 -14.65 4.24
CA ILE A 112 -4.40 -14.45 3.72
C ILE A 112 -3.36 -14.94 4.75
N PRO A 113 -2.61 -16.03 4.49
CA PRO A 113 -1.67 -16.60 5.48
C PRO A 113 -0.64 -15.60 5.99
N GLU A 114 -0.12 -14.73 5.11
CA GLU A 114 0.90 -13.73 5.39
C GLU A 114 0.35 -12.50 6.13
N TRP A 115 -0.96 -12.41 6.34
CA TRP A 115 -1.63 -11.28 6.99
C TRP A 115 -1.53 -11.34 8.51
N LYS A 116 -1.68 -12.54 9.06
CA LYS A 116 -1.90 -12.82 10.47
C LYS A 116 -0.89 -12.13 11.40
N ILE A 117 0.41 -12.25 11.14
CA ILE A 117 1.44 -11.81 12.08
C ILE A 117 1.46 -10.28 12.26
N LYS A 118 1.53 -9.53 11.15
CA LYS A 118 1.69 -8.06 11.23
C LYS A 118 0.38 -7.34 11.50
N VAL A 119 -0.74 -7.85 10.99
CA VAL A 119 -2.00 -7.15 11.13
C VAL A 119 -2.69 -7.45 12.44
N ASP A 120 -2.54 -8.65 13.01
CA ASP A 120 -3.02 -8.91 14.37
C ASP A 120 -2.33 -7.97 15.37
N GLN A 121 -1.02 -7.71 15.18
CA GLN A 121 -0.29 -6.72 15.97
C GLN A 121 -0.85 -5.31 15.78
N LYS A 122 -1.09 -4.88 14.54
CA LYS A 122 -1.67 -3.55 14.25
C LYS A 122 -3.09 -3.39 14.81
N ILE A 123 -3.94 -4.40 14.68
CA ILE A 123 -5.31 -4.42 15.23
C ILE A 123 -5.28 -4.42 16.75
N ARG A 124 -4.34 -5.14 17.37
CA ARG A 124 -4.14 -5.10 18.81
C ARG A 124 -3.77 -3.68 19.24
N LEU A 125 -2.79 -3.07 18.59
CA LEU A 125 -2.33 -1.70 18.89
C LEU A 125 -3.45 -0.67 18.68
N SER A 126 -4.29 -0.80 17.65
CA SER A 126 -5.37 0.17 17.39
C SER A 126 -6.52 0.11 18.39
N LYS A 127 -6.59 -0.96 19.20
CA LYS A 127 -7.60 -1.16 20.26
C LYS A 127 -7.07 -0.85 21.66
N MET A 128 -5.77 -0.59 21.80
CA MET A 128 -5.16 -0.23 23.08
C MET A 128 -5.55 1.19 23.48
N THR A 129 -5.71 1.39 24.79
CA THR A 129 -5.81 2.70 25.42
C THR A 129 -4.47 3.43 25.39
N ASP A 130 -4.48 4.74 25.58
CA ASP A 130 -3.26 5.55 25.64
C ASP A 130 -2.27 5.02 26.71
N GLN A 131 -2.79 4.56 27.86
CA GLN A 131 -1.94 3.99 28.92
C GLN A 131 -1.31 2.65 28.49
N GLU A 132 -2.07 1.77 27.86
CA GLU A 132 -1.55 0.49 27.35
C GLU A 132 -0.50 0.70 26.25
N LEU A 133 -0.69 1.71 25.40
CA LEU A 133 0.31 2.10 24.41
C LEU A 133 1.60 2.60 25.07
N LEU A 134 1.51 3.47 26.08
CA LEU A 134 2.68 3.96 26.82
C LEU A 134 3.45 2.83 27.51
N ASP A 135 2.74 1.85 28.05
CA ASP A 135 3.34 0.67 28.68
C ASP A 135 4.07 -0.19 27.63
N GLU A 136 3.46 -0.44 26.46
CA GLU A 136 4.09 -1.17 25.35
C GLU A 136 5.34 -0.42 24.81
N PHE A 137 5.28 0.90 24.65
CA PHE A 137 6.43 1.71 24.26
C PHE A 137 7.58 1.62 25.26
N SER A 138 7.26 1.63 26.56
CA SER A 138 8.26 1.55 27.62
C SER A 138 9.02 0.22 27.57
N LEU A 139 8.33 -0.89 27.28
CA LEU A 139 8.97 -2.21 27.10
C LEU A 139 9.99 -2.20 25.96
N HIS A 140 9.69 -1.51 24.85
CA HIS A 140 10.61 -1.38 23.71
C HIS A 140 11.81 -0.45 23.98
N LEU A 141 11.68 0.50 24.90
CA LEU A 141 12.79 1.37 25.32
C LEU A 141 13.71 0.70 26.35
N THR A 142 13.20 -0.27 27.11
CA THR A 142 13.96 -1.00 28.14
C THR A 142 14.53 -2.33 27.68
N ALA A 143 14.18 -2.80 26.48
CA ALA A 143 14.77 -4.00 25.90
C ALA A 143 16.26 -3.72 25.57
N PRO A 144 17.23 -4.44 26.16
CA PRO A 144 18.62 -4.29 25.77
C PRO A 144 18.77 -4.68 24.30
N GLU A 145 19.53 -3.89 23.54
CA GLU A 145 19.90 -4.22 22.17
C GLU A 145 20.60 -5.59 22.18
N SER A 146 19.87 -6.62 21.73
CA SER A 146 20.47 -7.93 21.45
C SER A 146 21.41 -7.75 20.26
N ALA A 147 22.71 -7.65 20.56
CA ALA A 147 23.82 -7.70 19.61
C ALA A 147 23.90 -9.05 18.89
#